data_AF-A0A350LK19-F1
#
_entry.id   AF-A0A350LK19-F1
#
_cell.length_a   1.000
_cell.length_b   1.000
_cell.length_c   1.000
_cell.angle_alpha   90.00
_cell.angle_beta   90.00
_cell.angle_gamma   90.00
#
_symmetry.space_group_name_H-M   'P 1'
#
loop_
_entity.id
_entity.type
_entity.pdbx_description
1 polymer ?
#
loop_
_entity_poly.entity_id
_entity_poly.type
_entity_poly.pdbx_seq_one_letter_code
_entity_poly.pdbx_strand_id
1 'polypeptide(L)'
;MTALAVATTLAISAPVALGFTVKDIRIDGISRTEPGTVLSHLPFRVGDEFNDAQSNAAIHALYKSGLFRDVRIDTEGNVVIVTVQERPAVASIDTQGFKAFDKDTIRKSLNNVGLSEGRVFNPATLD
;
A
#
# COMPACT_ATOMS: atom_id res chain seq x y z
N MET A 1 -46.95 -24.16 -33.53
CA MET A 1 -45.70 -23.42 -33.24
C MET A 1 -45.90 -22.62 -31.96
N THR A 2 -45.55 -23.17 -30.80
CA THR A 2 -45.49 -22.41 -29.53
C THR A 2 -44.49 -23.10 -28.61
N ALA A 3 -43.21 -22.73 -28.72
CA ALA A 3 -42.18 -23.12 -27.78
C ALA A 3 -42.09 -22.04 -26.70
N LEU A 4 -42.53 -22.38 -25.49
CA LEU A 4 -42.49 -21.52 -24.31
C LEU A 4 -41.14 -21.70 -23.63
N ALA A 5 -40.23 -20.73 -23.78
CA ALA A 5 -38.93 -20.73 -23.14
C ALA A 5 -39.07 -20.18 -21.70
N VAL A 6 -38.90 -21.06 -20.70
CA VAL A 6 -38.85 -20.69 -19.29
C VAL A 6 -37.42 -20.29 -18.94
N ALA A 7 -37.16 -18.99 -18.87
CA ALA A 7 -35.89 -18.45 -18.40
C ALA A 7 -35.84 -18.55 -16.87
N THR A 8 -35.03 -19.47 -16.36
CA THR A 8 -34.82 -19.64 -14.92
C THR A 8 -33.73 -18.67 -14.47
N THR A 9 -34.10 -17.60 -13.79
CA THR A 9 -33.16 -16.64 -13.19
C THR A 9 -32.53 -17.25 -11.94
N LEU A 10 -31.23 -17.53 -12.01
CA LEU A 10 -30.44 -17.98 -10.87
C LEU A 10 -30.15 -16.76 -9.97
N ALA A 11 -30.78 -16.71 -8.80
CA ALA A 11 -30.51 -15.69 -7.79
C ALA A 11 -29.12 -15.96 -7.17
N ILE A 12 -28.17 -15.05 -7.38
CA ILE A 12 -26.85 -15.10 -6.75
C ILE A 12 -26.98 -14.43 -5.37
N SER A 13 -27.06 -15.24 -4.32
CA SER A 13 -26.94 -14.76 -2.95
C SER A 13 -25.47 -14.48 -2.64
N ALA A 14 -25.10 -13.21 -2.47
CA ALA A 14 -23.78 -12.84 -1.97
C ALA A 14 -23.67 -13.16 -0.47
N PRO A 15 -22.52 -13.67 0.01
CA PRO A 15 -22.31 -13.87 1.43
C PRO A 15 -22.26 -12.51 2.13
N VAL A 16 -23.17 -12.30 3.07
CA VAL A 16 -23.15 -11.13 3.95
C VAL A 16 -22.02 -11.37 4.95
N ALA A 17 -20.94 -10.60 4.88
CA ALA A 17 -19.88 -10.64 5.88
C ALA A 17 -20.50 -10.25 7.22
N LEU A 18 -20.62 -11.21 8.14
CA LEU A 18 -21.16 -11.00 9.48
C LEU A 18 -20.13 -10.21 10.28
N GLY A 19 -20.27 -8.88 10.29
CA GLY A 19 -19.51 -8.02 11.18
C GLY A 19 -19.85 -8.33 12.64
N PHE A 20 -18.88 -8.16 13.53
CA PHE A 20 -19.07 -8.32 14.98
C PHE A 20 -18.54 -7.10 15.72
N THR A 21 -19.09 -6.81 16.90
CA THR A 21 -18.61 -5.71 17.74
C THR A 21 -17.32 -6.11 18.46
N VAL A 22 -16.27 -5.30 18.31
CA VAL A 22 -15.00 -5.47 19.01
C VAL A 22 -15.19 -5.23 20.50
N LYS A 23 -14.94 -6.24 21.33
CA LYS A 23 -14.93 -6.09 22.79
C LYS A 23 -13.58 -5.72 23.35
N ASP A 24 -12.52 -6.20 22.71
CA ASP A 24 -11.16 -5.96 23.15
C ASP A 24 -10.19 -6.05 21.97
N ILE A 25 -9.06 -5.34 22.07
CA ILE A 25 -7.99 -5.36 21.07
C ILE A 25 -6.70 -5.72 21.77
N ARG A 26 -6.16 -6.89 21.43
CA ARG A 26 -4.89 -7.37 21.94
C ARG A 26 -3.80 -7.15 20.90
N ILE A 27 -2.62 -6.75 21.36
CA ILE A 27 -1.49 -6.41 20.50
C ILE A 27 -0.29 -7.26 20.93
N ASP A 28 0.23 -8.05 20.00
CA ASP A 28 1.37 -8.92 20.20
C ASP A 28 2.52 -8.55 19.24
N GLY A 29 3.76 -8.78 19.66
CA GLY A 29 4.96 -8.60 18.83
C GLY A 29 5.56 -7.18 18.79
N ILE A 30 5.00 -6.25 19.57
CA ILE A 30 5.67 -4.98 19.87
C ILE A 30 6.86 -5.20 20.81
N SER A 31 7.93 -4.41 20.63
CA SER A 31 9.15 -4.51 21.44
C SER A 31 9.55 -3.15 22.00
N ARG A 32 9.64 -2.13 21.13
CA ARG A 32 9.97 -0.76 21.53
C ARG A 32 8.76 0.17 21.44
N THR A 33 7.77 -0.19 20.65
CA THR A 33 6.56 0.61 20.42
C THR A 33 5.55 0.35 21.53
N GLU A 34 4.92 1.40 22.05
CA GLU A 34 3.84 1.23 23.02
C GLU A 34 2.55 0.74 22.32
N PRO A 35 1.70 -0.05 23.00
CA PRO A 35 0.41 -0.48 22.47
C PRO A 35 -0.45 0.69 21.96
N GLY A 36 -0.41 1.83 22.67
CA GLY A 36 -1.17 3.04 22.33
C GLY A 36 -0.78 3.63 20.97
N THR A 37 0.48 3.51 20.55
CA THR A 37 0.93 3.97 19.23
C THR A 37 0.32 3.13 18.12
N VAL A 38 0.25 1.80 18.30
CA VAL A 38 -0.39 0.90 17.34
C VAL A 38 -1.88 1.20 17.24
N LEU A 39 -2.57 1.32 18.37
CA LEU A 39 -4.00 1.66 18.43
C LEU A 39 -4.31 2.99 17.72
N SER A 40 -3.41 3.98 17.81
CA SER A 40 -3.58 5.29 17.16
C SER A 40 -3.55 5.22 15.63
N HIS A 41 -2.96 4.18 15.06
CA HIS A 41 -2.90 3.97 13.61
C HIS A 41 -4.01 3.04 13.09
N LEU A 42 -4.78 2.41 13.98
CA LEU A 42 -5.91 1.57 13.58
C LEU A 42 -7.11 2.44 13.18
N PRO A 43 -7.85 2.06 12.12
CA PRO A 43 -9.05 2.77 11.68
C PRO A 43 -10.30 2.44 12.52
N PHE A 44 -10.16 1.60 13.55
CA PHE A 44 -11.25 1.12 14.39
C PHE A 44 -10.84 1.09 15.87
N ARG A 45 -11.84 1.04 16.74
CA ARG A 45 -11.68 1.03 18.19
C ARG A 45 -12.53 -0.06 18.84
N VAL A 46 -12.28 -0.30 20.12
CA VAL A 46 -13.16 -1.13 20.96
C VAL A 46 -14.57 -0.52 20.93
N GLY A 47 -15.57 -1.34 20.65
CA GLY A 47 -16.96 -0.94 20.46
C GLY A 47 -17.37 -0.74 19.00
N ASP A 48 -16.44 -0.69 18.06
CA ASP A 48 -16.77 -0.58 16.64
C ASP A 48 -17.17 -1.94 16.05
N GLU A 49 -17.88 -1.89 14.92
CA GLU A 49 -18.19 -3.08 14.11
C GLU A 49 -16.97 -3.46 13.27
N PHE A 50 -16.41 -4.64 13.53
CA PHE A 50 -15.29 -5.19 12.81
C PHE A 50 -15.76 -6.19 11.75
N ASN A 51 -15.24 -6.04 10.56
CA ASN A 51 -15.46 -6.91 9.41
C ASN A 51 -14.15 -7.08 8.62
N ASP A 52 -14.16 -7.94 7.61
CA ASP A 52 -12.97 -8.22 6.79
C ASP A 52 -12.43 -6.97 6.08
N ALA A 53 -13.30 -6.03 5.72
CA ALA A 53 -12.88 -4.76 5.12
C ALA A 53 -12.09 -3.89 6.10
N GLN A 54 -12.50 -3.85 7.37
CA GLN A 54 -11.76 -3.16 8.42
C GLN A 54 -10.44 -3.83 8.75
N SER A 55 -10.39 -5.17 8.76
CA SER A 55 -9.13 -5.92 8.88
C SER A 55 -8.13 -5.49 7.81
N ASN A 56 -8.57 -5.48 6.55
CA ASN A 56 -7.71 -5.10 5.44
C ASN A 56 -7.30 -3.61 5.47
N ALA A 57 -8.22 -2.72 5.87
CA ALA A 57 -7.91 -1.31 6.04
C ALA A 57 -6.87 -1.08 7.15
N ALA A 58 -6.97 -1.82 8.25
CA ALA A 58 -6.03 -1.74 9.36
C ALA A 58 -4.64 -2.25 9.00
N ILE A 59 -4.55 -3.37 8.29
CA ILE A 59 -3.27 -3.87 7.77
C ILE A 59 -2.60 -2.79 6.92
N HIS A 60 -3.32 -2.20 5.96
CA HIS A 60 -2.79 -1.12 5.14
C HIS A 60 -2.36 0.12 5.94
N ALA A 61 -3.15 0.55 6.92
CA ALA A 61 -2.82 1.70 7.76
C ALA A 61 -1.54 1.46 8.58
N LEU A 62 -1.37 0.25 9.13
CA LEU A 62 -0.18 -0.14 9.87
C LEU A 62 1.04 -0.24 8.96
N TYR A 63 0.93 -0.77 7.76
CA TYR A 63 2.03 -0.74 6.78
C TYR A 63 2.39 0.70 6.37
N LYS A 64 1.38 1.55 6.16
CA LYS A 64 1.56 2.96 5.78
C LYS A 64 2.28 3.77 6.87
N SER A 65 2.16 3.38 8.14
CA SER A 65 2.92 4.00 9.24
C SER A 65 4.44 3.86 9.07
N GLY A 66 4.90 2.83 8.33
CA GLY A 66 6.32 2.53 8.19
C GLY A 66 6.99 2.05 9.48
N LEU A 67 6.24 1.65 10.50
CA LEU A 67 6.80 1.15 11.75
C LEU A 67 7.00 -0.37 11.74
N PHE A 68 6.17 -1.09 10.98
CA PHE A 68 6.12 -2.55 10.99
C PHE A 68 6.52 -3.13 9.62
N ARG A 69 7.21 -4.27 9.64
CA ARG A 69 7.58 -5.04 8.44
C ARG A 69 6.54 -6.10 8.11
N ASP A 70 5.91 -6.65 9.14
CA ASP A 70 4.88 -7.69 9.02
C ASP A 70 3.74 -7.38 9.97
N VAL A 71 2.51 -7.62 9.51
CA VAL A 71 1.27 -7.35 10.26
C VAL A 71 0.29 -8.46 9.95
N ARG A 72 -0.20 -9.12 10.99
CA ARG A 72 -1.27 -10.11 10.95
C ARG A 72 -2.37 -9.70 11.91
N ILE A 73 -3.63 -9.86 11.47
CA ILE A 73 -4.80 -9.63 12.29
C ILE A 73 -5.58 -10.94 12.33
N ASP A 74 -5.80 -11.44 13.55
CA ASP A 74 -6.61 -12.61 13.84
C ASP A 74 -7.80 -12.20 14.72
N THR A 75 -8.84 -13.02 14.72
CA THR A 75 -10.05 -12.78 15.52
C THR A 75 -10.38 -13.99 16.36
N GLU A 76 -10.48 -13.81 17.67
CA GLU A 76 -10.90 -14.83 18.61
C GLU A 76 -12.22 -14.40 19.26
N GLY A 77 -13.34 -14.85 18.69
CA GLY A 77 -14.68 -14.44 19.10
C GLY A 77 -14.92 -12.95 18.87
N ASN A 78 -14.95 -12.15 19.94
CA ASN A 78 -15.12 -10.69 19.91
C ASN A 78 -13.82 -9.92 20.20
N VAL A 79 -12.68 -10.62 20.26
CA VAL A 79 -11.37 -10.02 20.51
C VAL A 79 -10.57 -10.00 19.20
N VAL A 80 -10.02 -8.84 18.87
CA VAL A 80 -9.14 -8.68 17.71
C VAL A 80 -7.69 -8.78 18.19
N ILE A 81 -6.93 -9.71 17.63
CA ILE A 81 -5.53 -9.95 17.96
C ILE A 81 -4.69 -9.39 16.81
N VAL A 82 -3.94 -8.34 17.10
CA VAL A 82 -3.05 -7.67 16.15
C VAL A 82 -1.62 -8.10 16.45
N THR A 83 -1.08 -9.00 15.63
CA THR A 83 0.31 -9.43 15.71
C THR A 83 1.15 -8.60 14.75
N VAL A 84 2.15 -7.89 15.27
CA VAL A 84 3.03 -7.04 14.47
C VAL A 84 4.49 -7.45 14.62
N GLN A 85 5.29 -7.16 13.60
CA GLN A 85 6.75 -7.25 13.68
C GLN A 85 7.36 -5.90 13.35
N GLU A 86 8.02 -5.27 14.33
CA GLU A 86 8.68 -3.98 14.16
C GLU A 86 9.80 -4.04 13.11
N ARG A 87 9.94 -2.95 12.35
CA ARG A 87 11.11 -2.79 11.48
C ARG A 87 12.33 -2.53 12.37
N PRO A 88 13.45 -3.25 12.19
CA PRO A 88 14.68 -2.89 12.87
C PRO A 88 15.06 -1.47 12.48
N ALA A 89 15.40 -0.65 13.47
CA ALA A 89 15.96 0.67 13.22
C ALA A 89 17.23 0.48 12.37
N VAL A 90 17.25 1.04 11.16
CA VAL A 90 18.38 0.91 10.25
C VAL A 90 19.56 1.65 10.89
N ALA A 91 20.45 0.91 11.55
CA ALA A 91 21.59 1.48 12.27
C ALA A 91 22.66 2.06 11.33
N SER A 92 22.67 1.66 10.05
CA SER A 92 23.42 2.29 8.96
C SER A 92 22.94 1.71 7.64
N ILE A 93 22.65 2.57 6.66
CA ILE A 93 22.61 2.15 5.25
C ILE A 93 24.07 2.21 4.80
N ASP A 94 24.78 1.08 4.85
CA ASP A 94 26.06 0.96 4.16
C ASP A 94 25.76 0.97 2.66
N THR A 95 26.05 2.09 2.01
CA THR A 95 25.83 2.33 0.58
C THR A 95 26.84 1.53 -0.26
N GLN A 96 26.80 0.20 -0.20
CA GLN A 96 27.47 -0.67 -1.15
C GLN A 96 26.46 -1.12 -2.21
N GLY A 97 26.25 -0.33 -3.28
CA GLY A 97 25.49 -0.88 -4.41
C GLY A 97 24.79 0.04 -5.41
N PHE A 98 24.92 1.37 -5.36
CA PHE A 98 24.47 2.21 -6.48
C PHE A 98 25.62 3.06 -7.03
N LYS A 99 26.61 2.35 -7.58
CA LYS A 99 27.58 2.92 -8.53
C LYS A 99 27.31 2.32 -9.91
N ALA A 100 26.09 2.47 -10.41
CA ALA A 100 25.71 1.97 -11.74
C ALA A 100 24.61 2.82 -12.40
N PHE A 101 24.63 4.14 -12.17
CA PHE A 101 23.98 5.07 -13.09
C PHE A 101 25.08 5.96 -13.67
N ASP A 102 25.73 5.41 -14.70
CA ASP A 102 26.65 6.14 -15.56
C ASP A 102 25.94 7.40 -16.07
N LYS A 103 26.31 8.55 -15.47
CA LYS A 103 25.88 9.87 -15.93
C LYS A 103 26.28 10.13 -17.39
N ASP A 104 27.16 9.31 -17.95
CA ASP A 104 27.64 9.38 -19.33
C ASP A 104 26.66 8.79 -20.36
N THR A 105 25.83 7.80 -20.00
CA THR A 105 24.83 7.24 -20.92
C THR A 105 23.69 8.23 -21.19
N ILE A 106 23.28 9.01 -20.18
CA ILE A 106 22.24 10.03 -20.33
C ILE A 106 22.72 11.19 -21.21
N ARG A 107 24.00 11.57 -21.14
CA ARG A 107 24.59 12.60 -22.03
C ARG A 107 24.66 12.15 -23.49
N LYS A 108 24.90 10.85 -23.74
CA LYS A 108 24.97 10.30 -25.10
C LYS A 108 23.59 10.22 -25.77
N SER A 109 22.54 9.95 -25.00
CA SER A 109 21.16 9.89 -25.51
C SER A 109 20.58 11.27 -25.82
N LEU A 110 20.98 12.33 -25.10
CA LEU A 110 20.52 13.70 -25.35
C LEU A 110 21.17 14.35 -26.59
N ASN A 111 22.35 13.88 -27.01
CA ASN A 111 23.02 14.37 -28.22
C ASN A 111 22.42 13.81 -29.53
N ASN A 112 21.69 12.68 -29.47
CA ASN A 112 21.02 12.08 -30.62
C ASN A 112 19.65 12.69 -30.95
N VAL A 113 19.17 13.65 -30.14
CA VAL A 113 17.88 14.34 -30.37
C VAL A 113 18.07 15.77 -30.88
N GLY A 114 19.28 16.14 -31.34
CA GLY A 114 19.49 17.32 -32.17
C GLY A 114 19.28 18.68 -31.49
N LEU A 115 19.49 18.78 -30.18
CA LEU A 115 19.44 20.05 -29.44
C LEU A 115 20.81 20.37 -28.84
N SER A 116 21.73 20.77 -29.70
CA SER A 116 22.88 21.59 -29.32
C SER A 116 23.15 22.59 -30.45
N GLU A 117 23.08 23.87 -30.06
CA GLU A 117 23.08 25.05 -30.90
C GLU A 117 24.29 25.18 -31.85
N GLY A 118 24.07 25.90 -32.95
CA GLY A 118 25.10 26.77 -33.50
C GLY A 118 25.69 26.34 -34.84
N ARG A 119 24.97 26.57 -35.94
CA ARG A 119 25.57 27.10 -37.17
C ARG A 119 24.58 28.02 -37.92
N VAL A 120 24.89 29.32 -37.83
CA VAL A 120 24.72 30.38 -38.84
C VAL A 120 23.46 30.30 -39.71
N PHE A 121 22.37 30.94 -39.24
CA PHE A 121 21.35 31.42 -40.16
C PHE A 121 21.68 32.86 -40.56
N ASN A 122 21.78 33.04 -41.86
CA ASN A 122 22.31 34.18 -42.59
C ASN A 122 21.38 35.40 -42.50
N PRO A 123 21.82 36.58 -42.03
CA PRO A 123 21.02 37.81 -42.03
C PRO A 123 21.05 38.49 -43.40
N ALA A 124 20.69 37.77 -44.47
CA ALA A 124 20.63 38.29 -45.84
C ALA A 124 19.19 38.38 -46.36
N THR A 125 18.26 38.77 -45.49
CA THR A 125 16.96 39.32 -45.90
C THR A 125 16.94 40.78 -45.49
N LEU A 126 17.68 41.58 -46.26
CA LEU A 126 17.44 42.99 -46.46
C LEU A 126 16.52 43.11 -47.69
N ASP A 127 15.52 43.98 -47.57
CA ASP A 127 15.05 44.81 -48.69
C ASP A 127 16.23 45.64 -49.25
#